data_AF-A0A0K0Q0E9-F1
#
_entry.id   AF-A0A0K0Q0E9-F1
#
_cell.length_a   1.000
_cell.length_b   1.000
_cell.length_c   1.000
_cell.angle_alpha   90.00
_cell.angle_beta   90.00
_cell.angle_gamma   90.00
#
_symmetry.space_group_name_H-M   'P 1'
#
loop_
_entity.id
_entity.type
_entity.pdbx_description
1 polymer ?
#
loop_
_entity_poly.entity_id
_entity_poly.type
_entity_poly.pdbx_seq_one_letter_code
_entity_poly.pdbx_strand_id
1 'polypeptide(L)'
;MALNIACNSIWSQECDTAVVGGMLLLGSPEMYAGLSKGHFISETGPCKTFDDAADGYCRGESVASIVIKRLDAAKADNDNILAVILGAGTNYSAFAASITQPHGPTQEILYRKVLNQAGLHPFDVDYI
;
A
#
# COMPACT_ATOMS: atom_id res chain seq x y z
N MET A 1 -2.10 -4.66 2.02
CA MET A 1 -2.88 -5.91 2.19
C MET A 1 -4.01 -5.76 3.22
N ALA A 2 -3.73 -5.31 4.46
CA ALA A 2 -4.77 -5.15 5.49
C ALA A 2 -5.97 -4.28 5.04
N LEU A 3 -5.71 -3.14 4.40
CA LEU A 3 -6.77 -2.28 3.87
C LEU A 3 -7.67 -2.98 2.84
N ASN A 4 -7.08 -3.70 1.88
CA ASN A 4 -7.83 -4.44 0.87
C ASN A 4 -8.72 -5.54 1.50
N ILE A 5 -8.24 -6.24 2.52
CA ILE A 5 -9.04 -7.23 3.26
C ILE A 5 -10.23 -6.55 3.92
N ALA A 6 -9.99 -5.46 4.63
CA ALA A 6 -11.04 -4.73 5.33
C ALA A 6 -12.08 -4.12 4.37
N CYS A 7 -11.66 -3.58 3.22
CA CYS A 7 -12.58 -3.13 2.16
C CYS A 7 -13.44 -4.30 1.65
N ASN A 8 -12.84 -5.46 1.39
CA ASN A 8 -13.60 -6.63 0.93
C ASN A 8 -14.59 -7.11 2.00
N SER A 9 -14.22 -7.19 3.28
CA SER A 9 -15.14 -7.57 4.35
C SER A 9 -16.29 -6.57 4.52
N ILE A 10 -16.04 -5.28 4.30
CA ILE A 10 -17.10 -4.26 4.31
C ILE A 10 -18.02 -4.40 3.09
N TRP A 11 -17.47 -4.60 1.89
CA TRP A 11 -18.26 -4.78 0.67
C TRP A 11 -19.05 -6.09 0.65
N SER A 12 -18.51 -7.16 1.24
CA SER A 12 -19.20 -8.44 1.41
C SER A 12 -20.15 -8.45 2.62
N GLN A 13 -20.23 -7.36 3.40
CA GLN A 13 -21.05 -7.23 4.61
C GLN A 13 -20.68 -8.26 5.71
N GLU A 14 -19.43 -8.72 5.74
CA GLU A 14 -18.88 -9.49 6.86
C GLU A 14 -18.65 -8.63 8.09
N CYS A 15 -18.41 -7.33 7.90
CA CYS A 15 -18.39 -6.34 8.97
C CYS A 15 -18.90 -4.98 8.48
N ASP A 16 -19.50 -4.20 9.39
CA ASP A 16 -19.98 -2.86 9.05
C ASP A 16 -18.87 -1.81 9.16
N THR A 17 -17.98 -1.97 10.14
CA THR A 17 -16.87 -1.07 10.44
C THR A 17 -15.59 -1.87 10.70
N ALA A 18 -14.45 -1.36 10.24
CA ALA A 18 -13.15 -2.01 10.45
C ALA A 18 -12.10 -1.00 10.89
N VAL A 19 -11.24 -1.42 11.81
CA VAL A 19 -9.99 -0.72 12.14
C VAL A 19 -8.87 -1.35 11.33
N VAL A 20 -8.17 -0.53 10.54
CA VAL A 20 -7.05 -0.97 9.70
C VAL A 20 -5.81 -0.26 10.18
N GLY A 21 -4.72 -0.98 10.37
CA GLY A 21 -3.46 -0.37 10.76
C GLY A 21 -2.25 -1.19 10.33
N GLY A 22 -1.09 -0.63 10.62
CA GLY A 22 0.20 -1.26 10.43
C GLY A 22 1.24 -0.63 11.33
N MET A 23 2.25 -1.41 11.68
CA MET A 23 3.40 -0.93 12.44
C MET A 23 4.68 -1.57 11.91
N LEU A 24 5.78 -0.84 12.01
CA LEU A 24 7.13 -1.33 11.80
C LEU A 24 8.04 -0.69 12.86
N LEU A 25 8.65 -1.53 13.69
CA LEU A 25 9.64 -1.13 14.70
C LEU A 25 10.97 -1.86 14.44
N LEU A 26 12.07 -1.15 14.61
CA LEU A 26 13.42 -1.62 14.32
C LEU A 26 14.11 -2.06 15.61
N GLY A 27 13.64 -3.17 16.18
CA GLY A 27 14.13 -3.67 17.47
C GLY A 27 15.46 -4.42 17.45
N SER A 28 16.06 -4.66 16.28
CA SER A 28 17.27 -5.48 16.15
C SER A 28 18.16 -5.04 14.96
N PRO A 29 19.49 -4.97 15.15
CA PRO A 29 20.43 -4.61 14.09
C PRO A 29 20.63 -5.73 13.06
N GLU A 30 20.37 -7.00 13.40
CA GLU A 30 20.57 -8.15 12.52
C GLU A 30 19.74 -8.04 11.23
N MET A 31 18.50 -7.55 11.34
CA MET A 31 17.64 -7.30 10.18
C MET A 31 18.26 -6.27 9.23
N TYR A 32 18.90 -5.23 9.78
CA TYR A 32 19.59 -4.22 8.97
C TYR A 32 20.81 -4.80 8.28
N ALA A 33 21.61 -5.60 8.99
CA ALA A 33 22.79 -6.27 8.44
C ALA A 33 22.42 -7.25 7.31
N GLY A 34 21.33 -8.00 7.46
CA GLY A 34 20.83 -8.89 6.41
C GLY A 34 20.41 -8.14 5.15
N LEU A 35 19.66 -7.04 5.32
CA LEU A 35 19.23 -6.19 4.19
C LEU A 35 20.41 -5.50 3.48
N SER A 36 21.43 -5.06 4.24
CA SER A 36 22.66 -4.52 3.68
C SER A 36 23.43 -5.56 2.86
N LYS A 37 23.58 -6.80 3.38
CA LYS A 37 24.19 -7.92 2.62
C LYS A 37 23.41 -8.27 1.36
N GLY A 38 22.10 -8.04 1.35
CA GLY A 38 21.23 -8.21 0.18
C GLY A 38 21.20 -7.01 -0.76
N HIS A 39 22.00 -5.97 -0.51
CA HIS A 39 22.06 -4.73 -1.29
C HIS A 39 20.71 -3.98 -1.38
N PHE A 40 19.88 -4.07 -0.35
CA PHE A 40 18.59 -3.35 -0.30
C PHE A 40 18.71 -1.92 0.24
N ILE A 41 19.75 -1.66 1.04
CA ILE A 41 19.89 -0.44 1.82
C ILE A 41 20.79 0.55 1.08
N SER A 42 20.35 1.80 0.99
CA SER A 42 21.16 2.92 0.52
C SER A 42 22.32 3.17 1.48
N GLU A 43 23.55 3.25 0.96
CA GLU A 43 24.75 3.57 1.76
C GLU A 43 24.86 5.07 2.03
N THR A 44 24.17 5.89 1.24
CA THR A 44 24.26 7.35 1.25
C THR A 44 23.14 8.04 2.03
N GLY A 45 22.27 7.26 2.68
CA GLY A 45 21.23 7.78 3.59
C GLY A 45 19.81 7.62 3.03
N PRO A 46 18.96 8.66 3.01
CA PRO A 46 17.53 8.56 2.71
C PRO A 46 17.19 7.93 1.35
N CYS A 47 15.93 7.52 1.19
CA CYS A 47 15.37 7.13 -0.11
C CYS A 47 15.43 8.32 -1.07
N LYS A 48 16.08 8.13 -2.22
CA LYS A 48 16.19 9.13 -3.29
C LYS A 48 15.22 8.79 -4.43
N THR A 49 13.92 8.82 -4.13
CA THR A 49 12.87 8.37 -5.07
C THR A 49 12.94 9.17 -6.37
N PHE A 50 13.05 8.47 -7.50
CA PHE A 50 13.17 9.02 -8.85
C PHE A 50 14.46 9.80 -9.16
N ASP A 51 15.47 9.74 -8.29
CA ASP A 51 16.79 10.34 -8.53
C ASP A 51 17.73 9.38 -9.29
N ASP A 52 18.58 9.92 -10.16
CA ASP A 52 19.57 9.14 -10.93
C ASP A 52 20.62 8.47 -10.02
N ALA A 53 20.91 9.06 -8.86
CA ALA A 53 21.84 8.51 -7.88
C ALA A 53 21.17 7.57 -6.86
N ALA A 54 19.94 7.08 -7.10
CA ALA A 54 19.27 6.14 -6.22
C ALA A 54 20.01 4.79 -6.13
N ASP A 55 20.37 4.38 -4.91
CA ASP A 55 21.26 3.25 -4.59
C ASP A 55 20.63 2.26 -3.58
N GLY A 56 19.36 2.43 -3.23
CA GLY A 56 18.65 1.60 -2.26
C GLY A 56 17.62 2.39 -1.46
N TYR A 57 17.04 1.77 -0.42
CA TYR A 57 16.10 2.43 0.49
C TYR A 57 16.67 2.62 1.89
N CYS A 58 16.10 3.54 2.67
CA CYS A 58 16.39 3.71 4.09
C CYS A 58 15.22 3.20 4.94
N ARG A 59 15.51 2.49 6.03
CA ARG A 59 14.47 1.96 6.92
C ARG A 59 13.91 3.09 7.79
N GLY A 60 12.60 3.03 8.06
CA GLY A 60 11.93 3.92 9.00
C GLY A 60 11.08 3.14 9.99
N GLU A 61 10.76 3.77 11.11
CA GLU A 61 9.78 3.27 12.08
C GLU A 61 8.45 3.98 11.90
N SER A 62 7.35 3.27 12.08
CA SER A 62 6.01 3.87 12.03
C SER A 62 4.97 3.02 12.74
N VAL A 63 3.91 3.69 13.17
CA VAL A 63 2.64 3.09 13.56
C VAL A 63 1.52 3.98 13.04
N ALA A 64 0.51 3.40 12.41
CA ALA A 64 -0.63 4.14 11.91
C ALA A 64 -1.89 3.27 11.90
N SER A 65 -3.04 3.92 12.05
CA SER A 65 -4.34 3.29 11.88
C SER A 65 -5.38 4.26 11.30
N ILE A 66 -6.39 3.68 10.67
CA ILE A 66 -7.59 4.35 10.17
C ILE A 66 -8.82 3.51 10.53
N VAL A 67 -9.97 4.16 10.64
CA VAL A 67 -11.27 3.52 10.76
C VAL A 67 -11.99 3.67 9.44
N ILE A 68 -12.53 2.58 8.91
CA ILE A 68 -13.29 2.59 7.66
C ILE A 68 -14.68 1.98 7.88
N LYS A 69 -15.65 2.50 7.14
CA LYS A 69 -17.07 2.10 7.15
C LYS A 69 -17.65 2.27 5.74
N ARG A 70 -18.81 1.66 5.47
CA ARG A 70 -19.58 2.02 4.28
C ARG A 70 -19.95 3.52 4.30
N LEU A 71 -19.87 4.15 3.13
CA LEU A 71 -20.09 5.60 3.00
C LEU A 71 -21.50 6.03 3.41
N ASP A 72 -22.51 5.23 3.11
CA ASP A 72 -23.90 5.52 3.47
C ASP A 72 -24.13 5.44 4.98
N ALA A 73 -23.56 4.43 5.65
CA ALA A 73 -23.57 4.34 7.10
C ALA A 73 -22.80 5.51 7.74
N ALA A 74 -21.67 5.93 7.15
CA ALA A 74 -20.89 7.04 7.69
C ALA A 74 -21.65 8.38 7.62
N LYS A 75 -22.40 8.57 6.53
CA LYS A 75 -23.33 9.70 6.39
C LYS A 75 -24.49 9.63 7.37
N ALA A 76 -25.10 8.46 7.55
CA ALA A 76 -26.23 8.26 8.46
C ALA A 76 -25.83 8.57 9.92
N ASP A 77 -24.63 8.17 10.31
CA ASP A 77 -24.10 8.40 11.66
C ASP A 77 -23.47 9.78 11.84
N ASN A 78 -23.44 10.60 10.78
CA ASN A 78 -22.82 11.94 10.76
C ASN A 78 -21.33 11.92 11.17
N ASP A 79 -20.59 10.93 10.68
CA ASP A 79 -19.15 10.83 10.90
C ASP A 79 -18.38 11.92 10.15
N ASN A 80 -17.20 12.27 10.68
CA ASN A 80 -16.23 13.06 9.93
C ASN A 80 -15.53 12.20 8.87
N ILE A 81 -15.97 12.31 7.61
CA ILE A 81 -15.43 11.53 6.49
C ILE A 81 -14.18 12.22 5.93
N LEU A 82 -13.00 11.63 6.16
CA LEU A 82 -11.72 12.18 5.71
C LEU A 82 -11.43 11.92 4.22
N ALA A 83 -11.84 10.76 3.71
CA ALA A 83 -11.67 10.34 2.32
C ALA A 83 -12.62 9.18 1.98
N VAL A 84 -12.75 8.85 0.69
CA VAL A 84 -13.53 7.70 0.20
C VAL A 84 -12.62 6.75 -0.57
N ILE A 85 -12.67 5.47 -0.23
CA ILE A 85 -11.93 4.42 -0.93
C ILE A 85 -12.82 3.83 -2.02
N LEU A 86 -12.49 4.11 -3.29
CA LEU A 86 -13.27 3.68 -4.45
C LEU A 86 -12.86 2.28 -4.96
N GLY A 87 -11.62 1.87 -4.73
CA GLY A 87 -11.10 0.58 -5.16
C GLY A 87 -9.88 0.18 -4.34
N ALA A 88 -9.68 -1.13 -4.18
CA ALA A 88 -8.52 -1.70 -3.51
C ALA A 88 -8.19 -3.06 -4.13
N GLY A 89 -6.90 -3.38 -4.24
CA GLY A 89 -6.48 -4.63 -4.86
C GLY A 89 -5.11 -5.09 -4.42
N THR A 90 -4.87 -6.38 -4.62
CA THR A 90 -3.56 -7.02 -4.51
C THR A 90 -3.35 -7.98 -5.67
N ASN A 91 -2.09 -8.21 -6.03
CA ASN A 91 -1.66 -9.30 -6.91
C ASN A 91 -0.21 -9.69 -6.55
N TYR A 92 0.43 -10.52 -7.39
CA TYR A 92 1.77 -11.04 -7.15
C TYR A 92 2.60 -11.09 -8.44
N SER A 93 3.89 -10.73 -8.33
CA SER A 93 4.86 -10.67 -9.43
C SER A 93 5.42 -12.05 -9.80
N ALA A 94 4.57 -12.93 -10.33
CA ALA A 94 4.95 -14.31 -10.65
C ALA A 94 6.04 -14.47 -11.72
N PHE A 95 6.25 -13.45 -12.56
CA PHE A 95 7.15 -13.50 -13.72
C PHE A 95 8.40 -12.62 -13.55
N ALA A 96 8.71 -12.17 -12.33
CA ALA A 96 9.93 -11.42 -12.06
C ALA A 96 11.17 -12.31 -12.25
N ALA A 97 12.27 -11.73 -12.77
CA ALA A 97 13.51 -12.48 -13.00
C ALA A 97 14.23 -12.90 -11.70
N SER A 98 13.92 -12.22 -10.59
CA SER A 98 14.33 -12.60 -9.24
C SER A 98 13.16 -12.42 -8.28
N ILE A 99 13.12 -13.23 -7.22
CA ILE A 99 12.06 -13.21 -6.20
C ILE A 99 11.91 -11.83 -5.51
N THR A 100 12.97 -11.02 -5.50
CA THR A 100 12.97 -9.68 -4.89
C THR A 100 12.83 -8.55 -5.89
N GLN A 101 12.87 -8.84 -7.20
CA GLN A 101 12.78 -7.81 -8.22
C GLN A 101 11.31 -7.46 -8.50
N PRO A 102 10.95 -6.16 -8.55
CA PRO A 102 9.62 -5.75 -8.96
C PRO A 102 9.35 -6.09 -10.43
N HIS A 103 8.08 -6.17 -10.82
CA HIS A 103 7.67 -6.49 -12.19
C HIS A 103 6.63 -5.49 -12.70
N GLY A 104 7.06 -4.60 -13.60
CA GLY A 104 6.25 -3.50 -14.13
C GLY A 104 4.92 -3.95 -14.75
N PRO A 105 4.88 -4.95 -15.65
CA PRO A 105 3.63 -5.42 -16.24
C PRO A 105 2.61 -5.94 -15.20
N THR A 106 3.09 -6.58 -14.14
CA THR A 106 2.20 -7.02 -13.04
C THR A 106 1.63 -5.83 -12.28
N GLN A 107 2.42 -4.78 -12.05
CA GLN A 107 1.93 -3.56 -11.40
C GLN A 107 0.89 -2.86 -12.27
N GLU A 108 1.10 -2.76 -13.60
CA GLU A 108 0.12 -2.19 -14.53
C GLU A 108 -1.22 -2.93 -14.49
N ILE A 109 -1.19 -4.27 -14.48
CA ILE A 109 -2.39 -5.10 -14.35
C ILE A 109 -3.14 -4.77 -13.04
N LEU A 110 -2.41 -4.56 -11.94
CA LEU A 110 -3.02 -4.18 -10.67
C LEU A 110 -3.69 -2.81 -10.76
N TYR A 111 -3.00 -1.81 -11.32
CA TYR A 111 -3.51 -0.45 -11.45
C TYR A 111 -4.78 -0.42 -12.30
N ARG A 112 -4.79 -1.09 -13.45
CA ARG A 112 -5.97 -1.21 -14.31
C ARG A 112 -7.13 -1.89 -13.60
N LYS A 113 -6.87 -2.96 -12.83
CA LYS A 113 -7.89 -3.65 -12.04
C LYS A 113 -8.53 -2.71 -11.01
N VAL A 114 -7.72 -1.96 -10.26
CA VAL A 114 -8.20 -1.06 -9.21
C VAL A 114 -8.97 0.13 -9.80
N LEU A 115 -8.50 0.70 -10.92
CA LEU A 115 -9.23 1.76 -11.64
C LEU A 115 -10.58 1.26 -12.17
N ASN A 116 -10.62 0.06 -12.76
CA ASN A 116 -11.87 -0.54 -13.22
C ASN A 116 -12.86 -0.80 -12.07
N GLN A 117 -12.37 -1.26 -10.91
CA GLN A 117 -13.22 -1.40 -9.71
C GLN A 117 -13.75 -0.06 -9.21
N ALA A 118 -12.92 0.98 -9.27
CA ALA A 118 -13.29 2.34 -8.87
C ALA A 118 -14.20 3.05 -9.89
N GLY A 119 -14.37 2.49 -11.10
CA GLY A 119 -15.11 3.13 -12.19
C GLY A 119 -14.42 4.39 -12.74
N LEU A 120 -13.09 4.48 -12.63
CA LEU A 120 -12.31 5.66 -13.02
C LEU A 120 -11.50 5.43 -14.30
N HIS A 121 -11.38 6.47 -15.12
CA HIS A 121 -10.41 6.54 -16.19
C HIS A 121 -9.04 6.98 -15.62
N PRO A 122 -7.89 6.54 -16.18
CA PRO A 122 -6.58 6.98 -15.72
C PRO A 122 -6.37 8.50 -15.67
N PHE A 123 -7.08 9.26 -16.52
CA PHE A 123 -7.02 10.73 -16.55
C PHE A 123 -7.84 11.41 -15.44
N ASP A 124 -8.62 10.64 -14.67
CA ASP A 124 -9.32 11.14 -13.48
C ASP A 124 -8.41 11.14 -12.24
N VAL A 125 -7.16 10.65 -12.35
CA VAL A 125 -6.19 10.57 -11.26
C VAL A 125 -5.27 11.78 -11.28
N ASP A 126 -5.44 12.67 -10.30
CA ASP A 126 -4.65 13.91 -10.20
C ASP A 126 -3.28 13.72 -9.56
N TYR A 127 -3.11 12.69 -8.71
CA TYR A 127 -1.90 12.47 -7.93
C TYR A 127 -1.62 10.98 -7.71
N ILE A 128 -0.33 10.62 -7.73
CA ILE A 128 0.20 9.28 -7.43
C ILE A 128 1.39 9.43 -6.47
#